data_AF-A0A0C3LNM7-F1
#
_entry.id   AF-A0A0C3LNM7-F1
#
_cell.length_a   1.000
_cell.length_b   1.000
_cell.length_c   1.000
_cell.angle_alpha   90.00
_cell.angle_beta   90.00
_cell.angle_gamma   90.00
#
_symmetry.space_group_name_H-M   'P 1'
#
loop_
_entity.id
_entity.type
_entity.pdbx_description
1 polymer ?
#
loop_
_entity_poly.entity_id
_entity_poly.type
_entity_poly.pdbx_seq_one_letter_code
_entity_poly.pdbx_strand_id
1 'polypeptide(L)'
;MLFSSSESSNSTKGFSSSAPNEVANPTISTPPPPLPMTSTPSTDLLPSKPPSPASTSTPYPLIRELVLVSLIVTPLVFLPYIPLRRKLSRLSQHVHELTKQHDITLRQSIITQDRDSMIVKRLKLDLGKHQEEVWKEVRGVKDKSEGVVGEVGLVKADVQRLAKEVRKVGELMVQNEQGYVRISPRTLEEIASSFVDIAAFVEEMETMEGLERRGLDPRGIEKMRRLAMNLHAVAQASAEGKKERR
;
A
#
# COMPACT_ATOMS: atom_id res chain seq x y z
N MET A 1 38.42 -13.63 -19.37
CA MET A 1 37.23 -14.21 -18.71
C MET A 1 36.46 -13.05 -18.11
N LEU A 2 35.72 -12.25 -18.88
CA LEU A 2 34.33 -12.43 -19.37
C LEU A 2 33.30 -12.69 -18.24
N PHE A 3 32.75 -11.62 -17.66
CA PHE A 3 31.38 -11.53 -17.12
C PHE A 3 30.97 -10.04 -17.19
N SER A 4 30.22 -9.66 -18.23
CA SER A 4 28.76 -9.49 -18.25
C SER A 4 28.28 -8.26 -17.49
N SER A 5 28.22 -7.13 -18.22
CA SER A 5 27.42 -5.95 -17.89
C SER A 5 25.94 -6.29 -18.02
N SER A 6 25.19 -6.21 -16.93
CA SER A 6 23.72 -6.26 -16.96
C SER A 6 23.17 -4.84 -17.03
N GLU A 7 22.84 -4.38 -18.24
CA GLU A 7 21.97 -3.23 -18.46
C GLU A 7 20.53 -3.58 -18.02
N SER A 8 20.12 -3.03 -16.88
CA SER A 8 18.73 -3.08 -16.43
C SER A 8 17.97 -1.91 -17.03
N SER A 9 17.34 -2.16 -18.18
CA SER A 9 16.37 -1.27 -18.82
C SER A 9 15.07 -1.28 -18.02
N ASN A 10 14.89 -0.30 -17.13
CA ASN A 10 13.61 -0.05 -16.48
C ASN A 10 12.64 0.56 -17.50
N SER A 11 11.92 -0.34 -18.18
CA SER A 11 10.76 -0.05 -19.00
C SER A 11 9.60 0.38 -18.11
N THR A 12 9.37 1.69 -18.04
CA THR A 12 8.21 2.32 -17.42
C THR A 12 6.98 2.01 -18.28
N LYS A 13 6.40 0.82 -18.10
CA LYS A 13 5.09 0.48 -18.66
C LYS A 13 4.03 1.30 -17.95
N GLY A 14 3.24 2.01 -18.77
CA GLY A 14 2.17 2.90 -18.34
C GLY A 14 1.20 2.24 -17.38
N PHE A 15 0.94 2.95 -16.29
CA PHE A 15 -0.23 2.72 -15.46
C PHE A 15 -1.48 3.00 -16.30
N SER A 16 -2.07 1.92 -16.81
CA SER A 16 -3.40 1.91 -17.38
C SER A 16 -4.38 2.27 -16.27
N SER A 17 -5.05 3.40 -16.46
CA SER A 17 -6.21 3.85 -15.70
C SER A 17 -7.32 2.81 -15.78
N SER A 18 -7.36 1.91 -14.80
CA SER A 18 -8.52 1.05 -14.56
C SER A 18 -9.60 1.91 -13.93
N ALA A 19 -10.61 2.25 -14.74
CA ALA A 19 -11.83 2.92 -14.33
C ALA A 19 -12.46 2.23 -13.10
N PRO A 20 -13.07 2.99 -12.18
CA PRO A 20 -13.80 2.41 -11.07
C PRO A 20 -15.01 1.66 -11.63
N ASN A 21 -15.03 0.34 -11.41
CA ASN A 21 -16.23 -0.48 -11.60
C ASN A 21 -17.37 0.16 -10.81
N GLU A 22 -18.31 0.71 -11.55
CA GLU A 22 -19.61 1.19 -11.10
C GLU A 22 -20.36 -0.02 -10.55
N VAL A 23 -20.23 -0.23 -9.23
CA VAL A 23 -21.02 -1.21 -8.49
C VAL A 23 -22.46 -0.73 -8.58
N ALA A 24 -23.21 -1.34 -9.48
CA ALA A 24 -24.64 -1.18 -9.60
C ALA A 24 -25.27 -1.36 -8.21
N ASN A 25 -25.84 -0.27 -7.70
CA ASN A 25 -26.66 -0.29 -6.51
C ASN A 25 -27.75 -1.36 -6.68
N PRO A 26 -27.87 -2.34 -5.76
CA PRO A 26 -29.04 -3.19 -5.77
C PRO A 26 -30.25 -2.30 -5.44
N THR A 27 -31.09 -2.09 -6.45
CA THR A 27 -32.41 -1.49 -6.33
C THR A 27 -33.10 -2.12 -5.13
N ILE A 28 -33.25 -1.32 -4.07
CA ILE A 28 -34.05 -1.64 -2.90
C ILE A 28 -35.47 -1.90 -3.43
N SER A 29 -35.81 -3.17 -3.51
CA SER A 29 -37.15 -3.63 -3.84
C SER A 29 -38.07 -3.24 -2.70
N THR A 30 -38.64 -2.04 -2.80
CA THR A 30 -39.72 -1.54 -1.95
C THR A 30 -40.83 -2.59 -1.92
N PRO A 31 -41.22 -3.11 -0.74
CA PRO A 31 -42.33 -4.05 -0.66
C PRO A 31 -43.62 -3.34 -1.09
N PRO A 32 -44.52 -4.04 -1.80
CA PRO A 32 -45.78 -3.47 -2.25
C PRO A 32 -46.65 -3.03 -1.05
N PRO A 33 -47.42 -1.94 -1.20
CA PRO A 33 -48.33 -1.47 -0.16
C PRO A 33 -49.39 -2.54 0.17
N PRO A 34 -49.83 -2.65 1.44
CA PRO A 34 -50.90 -3.55 1.82
C PRO A 34 -52.19 -3.16 1.09
N LEU A 35 -52.78 -4.14 0.41
CA LEU A 35 -54.06 -3.98 -0.28
C LEU A 35 -55.16 -3.59 0.73
N PRO A 36 -56.11 -2.72 0.32
CA PRO A 36 -57.22 -2.32 1.16
C PRO A 36 -58.10 -3.51 1.50
N MET A 37 -58.47 -3.58 2.78
CA MET A 37 -59.39 -4.57 3.33
C MET A 37 -60.69 -4.54 2.52
N THR A 38 -60.99 -5.65 1.86
CA THR A 38 -62.30 -5.95 1.31
C THR A 38 -63.28 -6.02 2.48
N SER A 39 -64.02 -4.93 2.66
CA SER A 39 -65.22 -4.86 3.48
C SER A 39 -66.15 -6.00 3.06
N THR A 40 -66.37 -6.92 3.99
CA THR A 40 -67.47 -7.88 3.97
C THR A 40 -68.78 -7.17 3.67
N PRO A 41 -69.55 -7.57 2.65
CA PRO A 41 -70.90 -7.07 2.49
C PRO A 41 -71.77 -7.60 3.63
N SER A 42 -72.29 -6.67 4.45
CA SER A 42 -73.45 -6.89 5.30
C SER A 42 -74.57 -7.48 4.44
N THR A 43 -74.84 -8.77 4.64
CA THR A 43 -76.06 -9.39 4.15
C THR A 43 -77.13 -9.13 5.21
N ASP A 44 -77.74 -7.96 5.13
CA ASP A 44 -79.13 -7.81 5.53
C ASP A 44 -79.95 -8.80 4.70
N LEU A 45 -80.81 -9.56 5.37
CA LEU A 45 -82.20 -9.82 5.01
C LEU A 45 -82.74 -10.92 5.93
N LEU A 46 -83.46 -10.49 6.97
CA LEU A 46 -84.57 -11.23 7.52
C LEU A 46 -85.53 -11.63 6.39
N PRO A 47 -86.10 -12.84 6.45
CA PRO A 47 -87.54 -12.87 6.65
C PRO A 47 -87.95 -13.86 7.75
N SER A 48 -88.78 -13.35 8.65
CA SER A 48 -89.62 -14.09 9.60
C SER A 48 -90.34 -15.25 8.91
N LYS A 49 -90.00 -16.49 9.32
CA LYS A 49 -90.67 -17.72 8.88
C LYS A 49 -91.84 -18.05 9.84
N PRO A 50 -93.06 -18.31 9.32
CA PRO A 50 -94.26 -18.52 10.13
C PRO A 50 -94.26 -19.85 10.93
N PRO A 51 -95.05 -19.95 12.01
CA PRO A 51 -95.15 -21.14 12.85
C PRO A 51 -95.78 -22.30 12.06
N SER A 52 -94.93 -23.26 11.68
CA SER A 52 -95.34 -24.49 11.01
C SER A 52 -95.75 -25.54 12.04
N PRO A 53 -96.89 -26.23 11.84
CA PRO A 53 -97.54 -27.07 12.84
C PRO A 53 -96.71 -28.32 13.16
N ALA A 54 -96.85 -28.78 14.41
CA ALA A 54 -96.28 -29.99 14.97
C ALA A 54 -96.31 -31.17 13.99
N SER A 55 -95.18 -31.42 13.32
CA SER A 55 -94.93 -32.61 12.54
C SER A 55 -94.49 -33.72 13.51
N THR A 56 -95.41 -34.63 13.75
CA THR A 56 -95.16 -35.93 14.35
C THR A 56 -94.03 -36.62 13.58
N SER A 57 -92.92 -36.85 14.28
CA SER A 57 -91.71 -37.48 13.77
C SER A 57 -92.04 -38.88 13.26
N THR A 58 -92.13 -39.03 11.94
CA THR A 58 -92.03 -40.35 11.32
C THR A 58 -90.55 -40.69 11.19
N PRO A 59 -90.11 -41.90 11.59
CA PRO A 59 -88.70 -42.26 11.62
C PRO A 59 -88.20 -42.41 10.18
N TYR A 60 -87.33 -41.52 9.71
CA TYR A 60 -86.66 -41.65 8.41
C TYR A 60 -85.56 -42.72 8.52
N PRO A 61 -85.77 -43.94 7.98
CA PRO A 61 -84.80 -45.03 8.12
C PRO A 61 -83.48 -44.70 7.41
N LEU A 62 -83.52 -43.93 6.31
CA LEU A 62 -82.35 -43.57 5.51
C LEU A 62 -81.36 -42.68 6.26
N ILE A 63 -81.84 -41.72 7.07
CA ILE A 63 -80.96 -40.86 7.87
C ILE A 63 -80.26 -41.70 8.94
N ARG A 64 -80.98 -42.65 9.55
CA ARG A 64 -80.41 -43.56 10.55
C ARG A 64 -79.31 -44.44 9.93
N GLU A 65 -79.53 -44.95 8.72
CA GLU A 65 -78.54 -45.74 7.98
C GLU A 65 -77.32 -44.91 7.58
N LEU A 66 -77.50 -43.66 7.10
CA LEU A 66 -76.39 -42.76 6.79
C LEU A 66 -75.59 -42.35 8.03
N VAL A 67 -76.26 -42.17 9.17
CA VAL A 67 -75.58 -41.90 10.45
C VAL A 67 -74.77 -43.11 10.87
N LEU A 68 -75.29 -44.34 10.73
CA LEU A 68 -74.56 -45.56 11.08
C LEU A 68 -73.36 -45.80 10.14
N VAL A 69 -73.55 -45.61 8.83
CA VAL A 69 -72.46 -45.76 7.85
C VAL A 69 -71.39 -44.68 8.06
N SER A 70 -71.77 -43.42 8.26
CA SER A 70 -70.79 -42.37 8.59
C SER A 70 -70.08 -42.63 9.91
N LEU A 71 -70.78 -43.12 10.94
CA LEU A 71 -70.16 -43.47 12.23
C LEU A 71 -69.07 -44.55 12.10
N ILE A 72 -69.18 -45.46 11.13
CA ILE A 72 -68.18 -46.51 10.87
C ILE A 72 -67.09 -46.01 9.92
N VAL A 73 -67.46 -45.28 8.86
CA VAL A 73 -66.52 -44.83 7.83
C VAL A 73 -65.68 -43.65 8.32
N THR A 74 -66.24 -42.74 9.12
CA THR A 74 -65.54 -41.56 9.65
C THR A 74 -64.30 -41.96 10.47
N PRO A 75 -64.35 -42.81 11.51
CA PRO A 75 -63.13 -43.18 12.22
C PRO A 75 -62.15 -43.91 11.30
N LEU A 76 -62.62 -44.75 10.36
CA LEU A 76 -61.74 -45.45 9.42
C LEU A 76 -60.96 -44.48 8.50
N VAL A 77 -61.60 -43.40 8.06
CA VAL A 77 -60.98 -42.36 7.21
C VAL A 77 -60.14 -41.38 8.02
N PHE A 78 -60.55 -41.04 9.25
CA PHE A 78 -59.85 -40.05 10.08
C PHE A 78 -58.71 -40.64 10.93
N LEU A 79 -58.70 -41.94 11.25
CA LEU A 79 -57.63 -42.59 12.02
C LEU A 79 -56.24 -42.40 11.40
N PRO A 80 -56.02 -42.64 10.08
CA PRO A 80 -54.71 -42.43 9.46
C PRO A 80 -54.31 -40.95 9.37
N TYR A 81 -55.27 -40.02 9.50
CA TYR A 81 -54.99 -38.59 9.44
C TYR A 81 -54.34 -38.05 10.72
N ILE A 82 -54.62 -38.65 11.89
CA ILE A 82 -54.07 -38.23 13.19
C ILE A 82 -52.52 -38.25 13.21
N PRO A 83 -51.83 -39.34 12.83
CA PRO A 83 -50.36 -39.35 12.80
C PRO A 83 -49.80 -38.40 11.74
N LEU A 84 -50.51 -38.21 10.62
CA LEU A 84 -50.11 -37.29 9.55
C LEU A 84 -50.11 -35.84 10.05
N ARG A 85 -51.16 -35.43 10.78
CA ARG A 85 -51.26 -34.11 11.40
C ARG A 85 -50.15 -33.86 12.41
N ARG A 86 -49.80 -34.86 13.23
CA ARG A 86 -48.68 -34.77 14.17
C ARG A 86 -47.33 -34.61 13.45
N LYS A 87 -47.11 -35.33 12.34
CA LYS A 87 -45.90 -35.19 11.52
C LYS A 87 -45.82 -33.81 10.86
N LEU A 88 -46.93 -33.30 10.32
CA LEU A 88 -47.00 -31.95 9.75
C LEU A 88 -46.71 -30.87 10.79
N SER A 89 -47.24 -30.98 12.00
CA SER A 89 -46.94 -30.01 13.07
C SER A 89 -45.47 -30.04 13.51
N ARG A 90 -44.85 -31.23 13.57
CA ARG A 90 -43.41 -31.32 13.85
C ARG A 90 -42.60 -30.71 12.71
N LEU A 91 -42.94 -31.00 11.46
CA LEU A 91 -42.24 -30.43 10.31
C LEU A 91 -42.40 -28.90 10.27
N SER A 92 -43.59 -28.37 10.54
CA SER A 92 -43.80 -26.92 10.61
C SER A 92 -43.00 -26.27 11.74
N GLN A 93 -42.87 -26.95 12.89
CA GLN A 93 -41.99 -26.48 13.97
C GLN A 93 -40.52 -26.47 13.55
N HIS A 94 -40.04 -27.51 12.85
CA HIS A 94 -38.66 -27.56 12.36
C HIS A 94 -38.39 -26.50 11.29
N VAL A 95 -39.32 -26.30 10.36
CA VAL A 95 -39.21 -25.24 9.34
C VAL A 95 -39.16 -23.88 10.04
N HIS A 96 -40.02 -23.63 11.02
CA HIS A 96 -40.04 -22.36 11.73
C HIS A 96 -38.78 -22.12 12.57
N GLU A 97 -38.23 -23.17 13.18
CA GLU A 97 -36.96 -23.10 13.90
C GLU A 97 -35.78 -22.82 12.94
N LEU A 98 -35.73 -23.52 11.80
CA LEU A 98 -34.73 -23.28 10.75
C LEU A 98 -34.83 -21.84 10.19
N THR A 99 -36.03 -21.34 9.95
CA THR A 99 -36.24 -19.95 9.51
C THR A 99 -35.74 -18.96 10.55
N LYS A 100 -36.02 -19.18 11.85
CA LYS A 100 -35.52 -18.31 12.92
C LYS A 100 -34.00 -18.33 13.01
N GLN A 101 -33.38 -19.50 12.92
CA GLN A 101 -31.93 -19.63 12.92
C GLN A 101 -31.31 -18.90 11.72
N HIS A 102 -31.90 -19.07 10.53
CA HIS A 102 -31.45 -18.40 9.32
C HIS A 102 -31.56 -16.88 9.42
N ASP A 103 -32.68 -16.35 9.93
CA ASP A 103 -32.86 -14.90 10.14
C ASP A 103 -31.84 -14.32 11.12
N ILE A 104 -31.52 -15.05 12.19
CA ILE A 104 -30.50 -14.63 13.16
C ILE A 104 -29.12 -14.62 12.49
N THR A 105 -28.76 -15.65 11.73
CA THR A 105 -27.49 -15.72 11.01
C THR A 105 -27.36 -14.61 9.96
N LEU A 106 -28.43 -14.33 9.19
CA LEU A 106 -28.44 -13.24 8.21
C LEU A 106 -28.28 -11.87 8.89
N ARG A 107 -28.95 -11.63 10.01
CA ARG A 107 -28.78 -10.39 10.77
C ARG A 107 -27.35 -10.26 11.29
N GLN A 108 -26.77 -11.34 11.78
CA GLN A 108 -25.36 -11.34 12.22
C GLN A 108 -24.41 -11.06 11.05
N SER A 109 -24.60 -11.67 9.89
CA SER A 109 -23.74 -11.44 8.72
C SER A 109 -23.85 -10.01 8.19
N ILE A 110 -25.04 -9.40 8.24
CA ILE A 110 -25.24 -8.00 7.87
C ILE A 110 -24.49 -7.08 8.85
N ILE A 111 -24.57 -7.35 10.16
CA ILE A 111 -23.88 -6.56 11.19
C ILE A 111 -22.36 -6.69 11.05
N THR A 112 -21.83 -7.90 10.80
CA THR A 112 -20.39 -8.09 10.58
C THR A 112 -19.92 -7.41 9.30
N GLN A 113 -20.70 -7.53 8.22
CA GLN A 113 -20.38 -6.87 6.95
C GLN A 113 -20.35 -5.34 7.09
N ASP A 114 -21.29 -4.76 7.84
CA ASP A 114 -21.29 -3.31 8.07
C ASP A 114 -20.05 -2.87 8.86
N ARG A 115 -19.67 -3.61 9.91
CA ARG A 115 -18.44 -3.37 10.69
C ARG A 115 -17.19 -3.45 9.83
N ASP A 116 -17.08 -4.49 9.01
CA ASP A 116 -15.94 -4.66 8.11
C ASP A 116 -15.87 -3.52 7.08
N SER A 117 -17.02 -3.08 6.57
CA SER A 117 -17.10 -1.94 5.66
C SER A 117 -16.61 -0.63 6.33
N MET A 118 -16.91 -0.42 7.61
CA MET A 118 -16.42 0.74 8.37
C MET A 118 -14.91 0.67 8.60
N ILE A 119 -14.38 -0.51 8.91
CA ILE A 119 -12.93 -0.70 9.07
C ILE A 119 -12.21 -0.40 7.75
N VAL A 120 -12.70 -0.95 6.63
CA VAL A 120 -12.13 -0.68 5.30
C VAL A 120 -12.19 0.80 4.95
N LYS A 121 -13.30 1.50 5.26
CA LYS A 121 -13.40 2.95 5.04
C LYS A 121 -12.38 3.74 5.88
N ARG A 122 -12.18 3.38 7.15
CA ARG A 122 -11.15 4.01 8.01
C ARG A 122 -9.75 3.77 7.47
N LEU A 123 -9.42 2.53 7.12
CA LEU A 123 -8.11 2.19 6.54
C LEU A 123 -7.84 2.94 5.24
N LYS A 124 -8.86 3.10 4.37
CA LYS A 124 -8.73 3.91 3.15
C LYS A 124 -8.45 5.38 3.45
N LEU A 125 -9.10 5.96 4.45
CA LEU A 125 -8.85 7.35 4.87
C LEU A 125 -7.45 7.52 5.44
N ASP A 126 -7.01 6.58 6.28
CA ASP A 126 -5.68 6.63 6.89
C ASP A 126 -4.57 6.42 5.84
N LEU A 127 -4.80 5.54 4.86
CA LEU A 127 -3.91 5.36 3.71
C LEU A 127 -3.84 6.63 2.86
N GLY A 128 -4.96 7.32 2.64
CA GLY A 128 -4.99 8.60 1.94
C GLY A 128 -4.17 9.68 2.65
N LYS A 129 -4.28 9.78 3.98
CA LYS A 129 -3.48 10.70 4.80
C LYS A 129 -1.98 10.40 4.73
N HIS A 130 -1.62 9.13 4.86
CA HIS A 130 -0.21 8.71 4.74
C HIS A 130 0.34 8.99 3.34
N GLN A 131 -0.48 8.78 2.30
CA GLN A 131 -0.08 9.11 0.95
C GLN A 131 0.17 10.61 0.78
N GLU A 132 -0.69 11.47 1.34
CA GLU A 132 -0.50 12.92 1.32
C GLU A 132 0.76 13.35 2.08
N GLU A 133 1.03 12.75 3.24
CA GLU A 133 2.24 13.00 4.04
C GLU A 133 3.50 12.61 3.26
N VAL A 134 3.52 11.41 2.67
CA VAL A 134 4.62 10.95 1.81
C VAL A 134 4.83 11.88 0.61
N TRP A 135 3.76 12.34 -0.05
CA TRP A 135 3.88 13.30 -1.16
C TRP A 135 4.45 14.64 -0.72
N LYS A 136 4.12 15.09 0.50
CA LYS A 136 4.66 16.31 1.08
C LYS A 136 6.15 16.16 1.39
N GLU A 137 6.56 15.03 1.95
CA GLU A 137 7.99 14.73 2.19
C GLU A 137 8.77 14.63 0.88
N VAL A 138 8.25 13.92 -0.12
CA VAL A 138 8.88 13.79 -1.46
C VAL A 138 9.05 15.16 -2.10
N ARG A 139 8.06 16.06 -1.97
CA ARG A 139 8.18 17.44 -2.46
C ARG A 139 9.26 18.20 -1.70
N GLY A 140 9.30 18.09 -0.37
CA GLY A 140 10.35 18.72 0.44
C GLY A 140 11.75 18.20 0.14
N VAL A 141 11.91 16.90 -0.14
CA VAL A 141 13.18 16.30 -0.57
C VAL A 141 13.57 16.81 -1.96
N LYS A 142 12.60 16.91 -2.88
CA LYS A 142 12.84 17.47 -4.21
C LYS A 142 13.34 18.91 -4.12
N ASP A 143 12.67 19.76 -3.34
CA ASP A 143 13.06 21.16 -3.17
C ASP A 143 14.47 21.29 -2.55
N LYS A 144 14.79 20.44 -1.56
CA LYS A 144 16.15 20.34 -1.00
C LYS A 144 17.17 19.89 -2.03
N SER A 145 16.84 18.90 -2.87
CA SER A 145 17.73 18.40 -3.90
C SER A 145 18.02 19.44 -4.98
N GLU A 146 17.03 20.24 -5.35
CA GLU A 146 17.21 21.36 -6.29
C GLU A 146 18.14 22.43 -5.70
N GLY A 147 18.04 22.70 -4.39
CA GLY A 147 18.97 23.56 -3.66
C GLY A 147 20.42 23.03 -3.72
N VAL A 148 20.62 21.74 -3.41
CA VAL A 148 21.95 21.10 -3.46
C VAL A 148 22.52 21.08 -4.88
N VAL A 149 21.69 20.82 -5.90
CA VAL A 149 22.14 20.89 -7.31
C VAL A 149 22.62 22.30 -7.67
N GLY A 150 21.97 23.33 -7.14
CA GLY A 150 22.43 24.73 -7.27
C GLY A 150 23.81 24.94 -6.65
N GLU A 151 24.02 24.48 -5.42
CA GLU A 151 25.31 24.57 -4.72
C GLU A 151 26.42 23.80 -5.42
N VAL A 152 26.14 22.57 -5.88
CA VAL A 152 27.08 21.76 -6.67
C VAL A 152 27.44 22.46 -7.98
N GLY A 153 26.50 23.20 -8.58
CA GLY A 153 26.76 24.05 -9.74
C GLY A 153 27.80 25.13 -9.46
N LEU A 154 27.73 25.78 -8.29
CA LEU A 154 28.72 26.77 -7.85
C LEU A 154 30.09 26.13 -7.59
N VAL A 155 30.13 25.02 -6.85
CA VAL A 155 31.37 24.27 -6.60
C VAL A 155 32.02 23.82 -7.91
N LYS A 156 31.23 23.38 -8.89
CA LYS A 156 31.74 23.01 -10.21
C LYS A 156 32.37 24.19 -10.94
N ALA A 157 31.79 25.39 -10.82
CA ALA A 157 32.37 26.60 -11.40
C ALA A 157 33.71 26.95 -10.73
N ASP A 158 33.80 26.81 -9.40
CA ASP A 158 35.03 27.06 -8.65
C ASP A 158 36.12 26.03 -8.96
N VAL A 159 35.76 24.74 -9.07
CA VAL A 159 36.69 23.69 -9.52
C VAL A 159 37.19 23.96 -10.93
N GLN A 160 36.34 24.45 -11.84
CA GLN A 160 36.79 24.85 -13.17
C GLN A 160 37.73 26.06 -13.16
N ARG A 161 37.52 27.03 -12.27
CA ARG A 161 38.44 28.16 -12.08
C ARG A 161 39.78 27.68 -11.56
N LEU A 162 39.77 26.85 -10.52
CA LEU A 162 40.98 26.25 -9.95
C LEU A 162 41.73 25.41 -10.98
N ALA A 163 41.03 24.61 -11.79
CA ALA A 163 41.66 23.83 -12.85
C ALA A 163 42.35 24.71 -13.92
N LYS A 164 41.81 25.89 -14.23
CA LYS A 164 42.47 26.86 -15.12
C LYS A 164 43.71 27.47 -14.49
N GLU A 165 43.67 27.78 -13.20
CA GLU A 165 44.82 28.29 -12.46
C GLU A 165 45.94 27.24 -12.37
N VAL A 166 45.60 25.98 -12.07
CA VAL A 166 46.56 24.86 -12.05
C VAL A 166 47.20 24.66 -13.41
N ARG A 167 46.44 24.74 -14.52
CA ARG A 167 47.02 24.69 -15.88
C ARG A 167 47.99 25.84 -16.12
N LYS A 168 47.64 27.06 -15.70
CA LYS A 168 48.50 28.23 -15.84
C LYS A 168 49.80 28.08 -15.03
N VAL A 169 49.73 27.53 -13.82
CA VAL A 169 50.91 27.21 -13.00
C VAL A 169 51.76 26.13 -13.68
N GLY A 170 51.14 25.10 -14.28
CA GLY A 170 51.82 24.09 -15.06
C GLY A 170 52.57 24.66 -16.27
N GLU A 171 51.94 25.57 -17.03
CA GLU A 171 52.59 26.28 -18.15
C GLU A 171 53.79 27.12 -17.68
N LEU A 172 53.66 27.80 -16.54
CA LEU A 172 54.77 28.53 -15.92
C LEU A 172 55.90 27.59 -15.47
N MET A 173 55.59 26.40 -14.96
CA MET A 173 56.61 25.39 -14.62
C MET A 173 57.32 24.84 -15.87
N VAL A 174 56.62 24.60 -16.97
CA VAL A 174 57.25 24.13 -18.23
C VAL A 174 58.13 25.21 -18.85
N GLN A 175 57.69 26.47 -18.85
CA GLN A 175 58.56 27.60 -19.21
C GLN A 175 59.78 27.71 -18.30
N ASN A 176 59.61 27.31 -17.03
CA ASN A 176 60.69 27.33 -16.08
C ASN A 176 61.75 26.23 -16.34
N GLU A 177 61.33 25.01 -16.71
CA GLU A 177 62.24 23.93 -17.12
C GLU A 177 63.09 24.28 -18.35
N GLN A 178 62.63 25.20 -19.20
CA GLN A 178 63.41 25.73 -20.33
C GLN A 178 64.56 26.68 -19.93
N GLY A 179 64.81 26.86 -18.62
CA GLY A 179 66.12 27.30 -18.13
C GLY A 179 66.17 28.64 -17.40
N TYR A 180 65.05 29.22 -16.95
CA TYR A 180 65.04 30.59 -16.43
C TYR A 180 64.70 30.82 -14.94
N VAL A 181 64.12 29.89 -14.19
CA VAL A 181 63.82 30.11 -12.76
C VAL A 181 64.24 28.90 -11.89
N ARG A 182 65.41 29.02 -11.25
CA ARG A 182 65.80 28.10 -10.19
C ARG A 182 64.76 28.16 -9.07
N ILE A 183 63.88 27.16 -9.01
CA ILE A 183 62.94 26.98 -7.89
C ILE A 183 63.80 26.84 -6.63
N SER A 184 63.52 27.68 -5.64
CA SER A 184 64.26 27.64 -4.38
C SER A 184 64.01 26.27 -3.72
N PRO A 185 65.04 25.61 -3.15
CA PRO A 185 64.81 24.36 -2.42
C PRO A 185 63.78 24.55 -1.28
N ARG A 186 63.69 25.77 -0.73
CA ARG A 186 62.71 26.12 0.29
C ARG A 186 61.26 26.08 -0.22
N THR A 187 61.00 26.53 -1.44
CA THR A 187 59.64 26.46 -2.02
C THR A 187 59.25 25.02 -2.35
N LEU A 188 60.21 24.17 -2.71
CA LEU A 188 59.99 22.73 -2.89
C LEU A 188 59.61 22.04 -1.57
N GLU A 189 60.24 22.43 -0.47
CA GLU A 189 59.95 21.93 0.89
C GLU A 189 58.55 22.37 1.37
N GLU A 190 58.17 23.63 1.13
CA GLU A 190 56.83 24.14 1.42
C GLU A 190 55.75 23.39 0.63
N ILE A 191 55.98 23.14 -0.67
CA ILE A 191 55.08 22.35 -1.52
C ILE A 191 54.98 20.91 -0.99
N ALA A 192 56.12 20.28 -0.66
CA ALA A 192 56.14 18.93 -0.11
C ALA A 192 55.32 18.84 1.19
N SER A 193 55.49 19.79 2.11
CA SER A 193 54.73 19.84 3.37
C SER A 193 53.22 19.94 3.10
N SER A 194 52.80 20.81 2.19
CA SER A 194 51.37 20.96 1.85
C SER A 194 50.73 19.68 1.29
N PHE A 195 51.48 18.88 0.51
CA PHE A 195 50.98 17.58 0.03
C PHE A 195 50.79 16.57 1.16
N VAL A 196 51.63 16.62 2.20
CA VAL A 196 51.46 15.77 3.39
C VAL A 196 50.19 16.17 4.15
N ASP A 197 49.98 17.47 4.34
CA ASP A 197 48.80 17.99 5.05
C ASP A 197 47.50 17.66 4.31
N ILE A 198 47.48 17.82 2.97
CA ILE A 198 46.33 17.44 2.14
C ILE A 198 46.08 15.93 2.22
N ALA A 199 47.13 15.10 2.17
CA ALA A 199 46.98 13.65 2.27
C ALA A 199 46.41 13.23 3.64
N ALA A 200 46.85 13.86 4.72
CA ALA A 200 46.32 13.64 6.06
C ALA A 200 44.85 14.08 6.17
N PHE A 201 44.49 15.24 5.63
CA PHE A 201 43.12 15.74 5.62
C PHE A 201 42.17 14.81 4.83
N VAL A 202 42.59 14.33 3.65
CA VAL A 202 41.77 13.42 2.85
C VAL A 202 41.57 12.07 3.56
N GLU A 203 42.58 11.58 4.27
CA GLU A 203 42.48 10.37 5.09
C GLU A 203 41.51 10.54 6.27
N GLU A 204 41.55 11.70 6.94
CA GLU A 204 40.61 12.03 8.03
C GLU A 204 39.17 12.12 7.50
N MET A 205 38.97 12.80 6.37
CA MET A 205 37.66 12.89 5.69
C MET A 205 37.09 11.52 5.30
N GLU A 206 37.92 10.61 4.76
CA GLU A 206 37.49 9.23 4.46
C GLU A 206 37.05 8.47 5.72
N THR A 207 37.77 8.70 6.82
CA THR A 207 37.45 8.09 8.12
C THR A 207 36.12 8.60 8.66
N MET A 208 35.82 9.90 8.51
CA MET A 208 34.55 10.49 8.93
C MET A 208 33.36 10.04 8.08
N GLU A 209 33.54 9.87 6.77
CA GLU A 209 32.47 9.45 5.85
C GLU A 209 32.18 7.94 5.90
N GLY A 210 32.97 7.16 6.64
CA GLY A 210 32.82 5.71 6.73
C GLY A 210 33.07 4.99 5.40
N LEU A 211 33.79 5.65 4.48
CA LEU A 211 34.17 5.07 3.20
C LEU A 211 35.32 4.09 3.45
N GLU A 212 35.00 2.82 3.70
CA GLU A 212 36.01 1.79 3.85
C GLU A 212 36.92 1.74 2.61
N ARG A 213 38.24 1.63 2.85
CA ARG A 213 39.28 1.56 1.81
C ARG A 213 39.10 0.33 0.94
N ARG A 214 38.25 0.43 -0.09
CA ARG A 214 38.06 -0.64 -1.06
C ARG A 214 39.18 -0.58 -2.12
N GLY A 215 40.35 -1.09 -1.76
CA GLY A 215 41.51 -1.19 -2.65
C GLY A 215 42.81 -0.66 -2.05
N LEU A 216 43.91 -0.79 -2.81
CA LEU A 216 45.26 -0.47 -2.34
C LEU A 216 45.53 1.04 -2.18
N ASP A 217 44.82 1.90 -2.93
CA ASP A 217 44.82 3.38 -2.80
C ASP A 217 43.80 4.00 -3.78
N PRO A 218 42.49 3.99 -3.49
CA PRO A 218 41.47 4.42 -4.45
C PRO A 218 41.49 5.94 -4.72
N ARG A 219 41.96 6.76 -3.77
CA ARG A 219 41.98 8.23 -3.87
C ARG A 219 43.37 8.85 -4.08
N GLY A 220 44.42 8.04 -4.17
CA GLY A 220 45.77 8.54 -4.44
C GLY A 220 46.46 9.16 -3.21
N ILE A 221 45.99 8.86 -2.00
CA ILE A 221 46.54 9.40 -0.74
C ILE A 221 47.99 8.97 -0.60
N GLU A 222 48.26 7.69 -0.89
CA GLU A 222 49.59 7.12 -0.82
C GLU A 222 50.49 7.67 -1.93
N LYS A 223 49.94 7.93 -3.12
CA LYS A 223 50.67 8.62 -4.19
C LYS A 223 51.08 10.05 -3.78
N MET A 224 50.19 10.80 -3.12
CA MET A 224 50.49 12.15 -2.63
C MET A 224 51.61 12.13 -1.58
N ARG A 225 51.57 11.18 -0.62
CA ARG A 225 52.66 10.99 0.35
C ARG A 225 54.00 10.68 -0.32
N ARG A 226 54.02 9.75 -1.27
CA ARG A 226 55.25 9.40 -1.99
C ARG A 226 55.80 10.57 -2.78
N LEU A 227 54.92 11.35 -3.41
CA LEU A 227 55.33 12.53 -4.15
C LEU A 227 55.93 13.60 -3.22
N ALA A 228 55.32 13.83 -2.06
CA ALA A 228 55.86 14.72 -1.04
C ALA A 228 57.27 14.29 -0.57
N MET A 229 57.45 13.00 -0.28
CA MET A 229 58.76 12.44 0.10
C MET A 229 59.81 12.63 -0.99
N ASN A 230 59.45 12.41 -2.25
CA ASN A 230 60.35 12.62 -3.38
C ASN A 230 60.76 14.10 -3.53
N LEU A 231 59.81 15.03 -3.40
CA LEU A 231 60.10 16.47 -3.44
C LEU A 231 61.03 16.89 -2.30
N HIS A 232 60.81 16.36 -1.10
CA HIS A 232 61.66 16.63 0.05
C HIS A 232 63.09 16.12 -0.16
N ALA A 233 63.26 14.94 -0.75
CA ALA A 233 64.57 14.38 -1.10
C ALA A 233 65.29 15.23 -2.15
N VAL A 234 64.58 15.69 -3.19
CA VAL A 234 65.14 16.58 -4.21
C VAL A 234 65.55 17.94 -3.61
N ALA A 235 64.75 18.49 -2.70
CA ALA A 235 65.08 19.73 -2.00
C ALA A 235 66.36 19.59 -1.16
N GLN A 236 66.51 18.48 -0.43
CA GLN A 236 67.71 18.18 0.37
C GLN A 236 68.95 18.00 -0.50
N ALA A 237 68.87 17.20 -1.57
CA ALA A 237 69.99 16.99 -2.50
C ALA A 237 70.46 18.31 -3.15
N SER A 238 69.51 19.20 -3.48
CA SER A 238 69.81 20.54 -4.00
C SER A 238 70.50 21.45 -2.96
N ALA A 239 70.13 21.33 -1.69
CA ALA A 239 70.76 22.08 -0.60
C ALA A 239 72.20 21.59 -0.32
N GLU A 240 72.44 20.28 -0.38
CA GLU A 240 73.76 19.67 -0.18
C GLU A 240 74.73 20.01 -1.31
N GLY A 241 74.31 19.91 -2.57
CA GLY A 241 75.14 20.26 -3.73
C GLY A 241 75.58 21.74 -3.75
N LYS A 242 74.89 22.62 -3.01
CA LYS A 242 75.28 24.03 -2.85
C LYS A 242 76.36 24.24 -1.78
N LYS A 243 76.47 23.35 -0.78
CA LYS A 243 77.54 23.39 0.23
C LYS A 243 78.88 22.95 -0.34
N GLU A 244 78.88 21.96 -1.23
CA GLU A 244 80.12 21.36 -1.77
C GLU A 244 80.81 22.22 -2.84
N ARG A 245 80.12 23.24 -3.37
CA ARG A 245 80.67 24.21 -4.34
C ARG A 245 81.17 25.52 -3.71
N ARG A 246 81.10 25.65 -2.39
CA ARG A 246 81.60 26.80 -1.63
C ARG A 246 82.87 26.43 -0.88
#